data_AF-A0A0M3IDN4-F1
#
_entry.id   AF-A0A0M3IDN4-F1
#
_cell.length_a   1.000
_cell.length_b   1.000
_cell.length_c   1.000
_cell.angle_alpha   90.00
_cell.angle_beta   90.00
_cell.angle_gamma   90.00
#
_symmetry.space_group_name_H-M   'P 1'
#
loop_
_entity.id
_entity.type
_entity.pdbx_description
1 polymer ?
#
loop_
_entity_poly.entity_id
_entity_poly.type
_entity_poly.pdbx_seq_one_letter_code
_entity_poly.pdbx_strand_id
1 'polypeptide(L)'
;MAADDNQLSDSEKLRIVSGFLLHAPPGEFNEVFNDVRMLLNNDPLLKEGCANAFAQYNKEQFMPVKLESVDKPTLITPFNELPNGRFADPKSRKTFKYDHLRKEASDIQSENTSDINMELWRKALQEEADKYIDSHYLETGIATVFTYNNAVTLCIESHRYQPKNFW
;
A
#
# COMPACT_ATOMS: atom_id res chain seq x y z
N MET A 1 7.83 -38.13 -29.75
CA MET A 1 7.68 -37.62 -28.38
C MET A 1 6.64 -36.53 -28.45
N ALA A 2 5.48 -36.71 -27.80
CA ALA A 2 4.42 -35.73 -27.79
C ALA A 2 4.94 -34.45 -27.14
N ALA A 3 4.71 -33.30 -27.79
CA ALA A 3 4.90 -32.02 -27.14
C ALA A 3 4.02 -31.98 -25.89
N ASP A 4 4.58 -31.51 -24.78
CA ASP A 4 3.93 -31.44 -23.47
C ASP A 4 2.81 -30.39 -23.51
N ASP A 5 1.61 -30.82 -23.92
CA ASP A 5 0.37 -30.02 -24.03
C ASP A 5 -0.16 -29.52 -22.67
N ASN A 6 0.60 -29.72 -21.58
CA ASN A 6 0.24 -29.35 -20.21
C ASN A 6 1.04 -28.16 -19.66
N GLN A 7 1.86 -27.50 -20.48
CA GLN A 7 2.68 -26.38 -20.01
C GLN A 7 1.88 -25.07 -20.02
N LEU A 8 1.67 -24.49 -18.83
CA LEU A 8 0.99 -23.20 -18.68
C LEU A 8 1.71 -22.11 -19.48
N SER A 9 0.93 -21.24 -20.12
CA SER A 9 1.44 -20.01 -20.73
C SER A 9 2.00 -19.06 -19.67
N ASP A 10 2.89 -18.16 -20.07
CA ASP A 10 3.45 -17.16 -19.14
C ASP A 10 2.36 -16.24 -18.56
N SER A 11 1.30 -15.96 -19.33
CA SER A 11 0.14 -15.21 -18.82
C SER A 11 -0.60 -15.97 -17.71
N GLU A 12 -0.79 -17.28 -17.86
CA GLU A 12 -1.43 -18.10 -16.82
C GLU A 12 -0.56 -18.24 -15.58
N LYS A 13 0.76 -18.41 -15.75
CA LYS A 13 1.71 -18.41 -14.64
C LYS A 13 1.63 -17.09 -13.88
N LEU A 14 1.65 -15.95 -14.58
CA LEU A 14 1.54 -14.63 -13.97
C LEU A 14 0.22 -14.42 -13.24
N ARG A 15 -0.90 -14.92 -13.79
CA ARG A 15 -2.20 -14.87 -13.13
C ARG A 15 -2.18 -15.65 -11.81
N ILE A 16 -1.60 -16.84 -11.80
CA ILE A 16 -1.48 -17.69 -10.60
C ILE A 16 -0.57 -17.02 -9.56
N VAL A 17 0.61 -16.56 -9.97
CA VAL A 17 1.56 -15.88 -9.08
C VAL A 17 0.97 -14.60 -8.49
N SER A 18 0.29 -13.78 -9.31
CA SER A 18 -0.43 -12.60 -8.81
C SER A 18 -1.49 -12.99 -7.79
N GLY A 19 -2.19 -14.10 -8.01
CA GLY A 19 -3.12 -14.68 -7.04
C GLY A 19 -2.46 -14.98 -5.70
N PHE A 20 -1.30 -15.64 -5.69
CA PHE A 20 -0.56 -15.90 -4.45
C PHE A 20 -0.13 -14.61 -3.74
N LEU A 21 0.41 -13.64 -4.47
CA LEU A 21 0.87 -12.37 -3.89
C LEU A 21 -0.27 -11.56 -3.27
N LEU A 22 -1.44 -11.52 -3.92
CA LEU A 22 -2.61 -10.80 -3.41
C LEU A 22 -3.19 -11.43 -2.14
N HIS A 23 -2.99 -12.73 -1.94
CA HIS A 23 -3.48 -13.48 -0.77
C HIS A 23 -2.38 -13.73 0.27
N ALA A 24 -1.22 -13.08 0.13
CA ALA A 24 -0.18 -13.17 1.14
C ALA A 24 -0.72 -12.66 2.49
N PRO A 25 -0.46 -13.36 3.61
CA PRO A 25 -0.83 -12.85 4.91
C PRO A 25 -0.15 -11.49 5.21
N PRO A 26 -0.80 -10.60 5.97
CA PRO A 26 -0.16 -9.39 6.48
C PRO A 26 1.14 -9.73 7.21
N GLY A 27 2.23 -9.06 6.88
CA GLY A 27 3.56 -9.33 7.44
C GLY A 27 4.39 -10.37 6.70
N GLU A 28 3.79 -11.23 5.88
CA GLU A 28 4.46 -12.36 5.20
C GLU A 28 4.61 -12.18 3.68
N PHE A 29 4.32 -10.99 3.17
CA PHE A 29 4.37 -10.71 1.74
C PHE A 29 5.74 -11.00 1.11
N ASN A 30 6.84 -10.71 1.81
CA ASN A 30 8.19 -10.89 1.28
C ASN A 30 8.55 -12.38 1.18
N GLU A 31 8.12 -13.17 2.15
CA GLU A 31 8.25 -14.61 2.22
C GLU A 31 7.50 -15.26 1.06
N VAL A 32 6.22 -14.93 0.90
CA VAL A 32 5.40 -15.41 -0.23
C VAL A 32 6.02 -14.98 -1.57
N PHE A 33 6.51 -13.75 -1.67
CA PHE A 33 7.20 -13.27 -2.88
C PHE A 33 8.45 -14.08 -3.20
N ASN A 34 9.27 -14.41 -2.20
CA ASN A 34 10.47 -15.22 -2.39
C ASN A 34 10.12 -16.66 -2.81
N ASP A 35 9.08 -17.25 -2.21
CA ASP A 35 8.62 -18.59 -2.55
C ASP A 35 8.13 -18.64 -4.01
N VAL A 36 7.27 -17.71 -4.44
CA VAL A 36 6.78 -17.70 -5.83
C VAL A 36 7.88 -17.38 -6.83
N ARG A 37 8.86 -16.55 -6.46
CA ARG A 37 10.04 -16.27 -7.30
C ARG A 37 10.84 -17.54 -7.56
N MET A 38 11.06 -18.36 -6.53
CA MET A 38 11.75 -19.65 -6.66
C MET A 38 10.94 -20.66 -7.47
N LEU A 39 9.62 -20.71 -7.29
CA LEU A 39 8.72 -21.59 -8.05
C LEU A 39 8.66 -21.21 -9.54
N LEU A 40 8.60 -19.91 -9.86
CA LEU A 40 8.51 -19.43 -11.24
C LEU A 40 9.88 -19.48 -11.95
N ASN A 41 10.97 -19.21 -11.22
CA ASN A 41 12.34 -19.17 -11.72
C ASN A 41 12.53 -18.31 -12.99
N ASN A 42 11.83 -17.16 -13.06
CA ASN A 42 11.89 -16.22 -14.18
C ASN A 42 11.71 -14.78 -13.67
N ASP A 43 12.80 -14.18 -13.19
CA ASP A 43 12.81 -12.83 -12.60
C ASP A 43 12.32 -11.72 -13.55
N PRO A 44 12.70 -11.68 -14.85
CA PRO A 44 12.16 -10.69 -15.78
C PRO A 44 10.63 -10.74 -15.87
N LEU A 45 10.08 -11.95 -16.02
CA LEU A 45 8.62 -12.15 -16.10
C LEU A 45 7.93 -11.68 -14.82
N LEU A 46 8.48 -12.01 -13.65
CA LEU A 46 7.93 -11.62 -12.35
C LEU A 46 7.88 -10.11 -12.16
N LYS A 47 8.97 -9.41 -12.51
CA LYS A 47 9.09 -7.95 -12.35
C LYS A 47 8.10 -7.18 -13.21
N GLU A 48 7.94 -7.56 -14.46
CA GLU A 48 7.02 -6.88 -15.38
C GLU A 48 5.56 -7.30 -15.13
N GLY A 49 5.34 -8.58 -14.89
CA GLY A 49 4.00 -9.15 -14.85
C GLY A 49 3.25 -8.99 -13.53
N CYS A 50 3.96 -8.79 -12.40
CA CYS A 50 3.33 -8.73 -11.08
C CYS A 50 3.25 -7.32 -10.49
N ALA A 51 3.77 -6.28 -11.15
CA ALA A 51 3.78 -4.89 -10.64
C ALA A 51 2.41 -4.43 -10.11
N ASN A 52 1.34 -4.76 -10.84
CA ASN A 52 -0.03 -4.46 -10.46
C ASN A 52 -0.47 -5.18 -9.18
N ALA A 53 -0.02 -6.42 -8.97
CA ALA A 53 -0.33 -7.19 -7.76
C ALA A 53 0.31 -6.57 -6.51
N PHE A 54 1.56 -6.10 -6.60
CA PHE A 54 2.20 -5.35 -5.50
C PHE A 54 1.43 -4.06 -5.18
N ALA A 55 1.05 -3.33 -6.23
CA ALA A 55 0.33 -2.08 -6.07
C ALA A 55 -1.03 -2.28 -5.41
N GLN A 56 -1.78 -3.27 -5.87
CA GLN A 56 -3.07 -3.65 -5.32
C GLN A 56 -2.94 -4.13 -3.87
N TYR A 57 -2.03 -5.08 -3.60
CA TYR A 57 -1.81 -5.59 -2.23
C TYR A 57 -1.49 -4.46 -1.25
N ASN A 58 -0.53 -3.60 -1.58
CA ASN A 58 -0.14 -2.50 -0.71
C ASN A 58 -1.30 -1.53 -0.44
N LYS A 59 -2.16 -1.27 -1.44
CA LYS A 59 -3.35 -0.42 -1.29
C LYS A 59 -4.48 -1.08 -0.51
N GLU A 60 -4.66 -2.40 -0.62
CA GLU A 60 -5.69 -3.14 0.12
C GLU A 60 -5.29 -3.37 1.58
N GLN A 61 -3.99 -3.52 1.85
CA GLN A 61 -3.44 -3.66 3.20
C GLN A 61 -3.18 -2.33 3.92
N PHE A 62 -3.52 -1.19 3.28
CA PHE A 62 -3.23 0.15 3.79
C PHE A 62 -1.77 0.33 4.23
N MET A 63 -0.82 -0.15 3.42
CA MET A 63 0.59 -0.21 3.78
C MET A 63 1.07 1.17 4.29
N PRO A 64 1.61 1.25 5.52
CA PRO A 64 2.08 2.50 6.05
C PRO A 64 3.37 2.94 5.39
N VAL A 65 3.51 4.24 5.17
CA VAL A 65 4.69 4.85 4.56
C VAL A 65 5.12 6.08 5.33
N LYS A 66 6.42 6.17 5.60
CA LYS A 66 7.05 7.31 6.28
C LYS A 66 7.68 8.23 5.24
N LEU A 67 7.27 9.49 5.24
CA LEU A 67 7.85 10.52 4.38
C LEU A 67 9.03 11.21 5.08
N GLU A 68 10.02 11.61 4.31
CA GLU A 68 11.13 12.41 4.83
C GLU A 68 10.62 13.76 5.39
N SER A 69 11.15 14.11 6.57
CA SER A 69 10.76 15.32 7.31
C SER A 69 9.27 15.43 7.67
N VAL A 70 8.55 14.31 7.74
CA VAL A 70 7.17 14.25 8.27
C VAL A 70 7.16 13.33 9.48
N ASP A 71 6.60 13.77 10.61
CA ASP A 71 6.69 13.07 11.88
C ASP A 71 5.78 11.83 11.98
N LYS A 72 4.52 11.94 11.54
CA LYS A 72 3.62 10.78 11.51
C LYS A 72 3.62 10.11 10.13
N PRO A 73 3.60 8.77 10.05
CA PRO A 73 3.41 8.08 8.78
C PRO A 73 2.03 8.37 8.18
N THR A 74 1.89 8.08 6.89
CA THR A 74 0.61 8.05 6.18
C THR A 74 0.34 6.65 5.62
N LEU A 75 -0.78 6.47 4.93
CA LEU A 75 -1.21 5.18 4.39
C LEU A 75 -1.21 5.21 2.86
N ILE A 76 -0.85 4.08 2.25
CA ILE A 76 -1.03 3.83 0.83
C ILE A 76 -2.42 3.22 0.62
N THR A 77 -3.33 3.97 -0.01
CA THR A 77 -4.72 3.54 -0.19
C THR A 77 -5.22 3.89 -1.60
N PRO A 78 -6.35 3.33 -2.06
CA PRO A 78 -7.01 3.81 -3.28
C PRO A 78 -7.51 5.26 -3.17
N PHE A 79 -7.71 5.78 -1.96
CA PHE A 79 -8.32 7.09 -1.72
C PHE A 79 -7.35 8.26 -1.83
N ASN A 80 -6.05 7.99 -1.85
CA ASN A 80 -5.01 9.00 -1.99
C ASN A 80 -4.09 8.76 -3.18
N GLU A 81 -4.45 7.83 -4.06
CA GLU A 81 -3.75 7.60 -5.32
C GLU A 81 -4.01 8.76 -6.29
N LEU A 82 -2.94 9.26 -6.88
CA LEU A 82 -2.90 10.32 -7.89
C LEU A 82 -2.37 9.74 -9.21
N PRO A 83 -2.58 10.44 -10.34
CA PRO A 83 -2.00 10.03 -11.62
C PRO A 83 -0.48 9.82 -11.54
N ASN A 84 0.03 8.94 -12.41
CA ASN A 84 1.47 8.63 -12.55
C ASN A 84 2.11 7.96 -11.32
N GLY A 85 1.35 7.17 -10.56
CA GLY A 85 1.86 6.40 -9.42
C GLY A 85 2.26 7.27 -8.24
N ARG A 86 1.62 8.43 -8.09
CA ARG A 86 1.82 9.33 -6.96
C ARG A 86 0.75 9.11 -5.91
N PHE A 87 1.05 9.52 -4.68
CA PHE A 87 0.12 9.50 -3.56
C PHE A 87 0.15 10.84 -2.83
N ALA A 88 -0.97 11.21 -2.20
CA ALA A 88 -1.09 12.39 -1.36
C ALA A 88 -1.04 12.03 0.13
N ASP A 89 -0.32 12.83 0.91
CA ASP A 89 -0.44 12.90 2.36
C ASP A 89 -1.10 14.23 2.75
N PRO A 90 -2.41 14.25 3.05
CA PRO A 90 -3.13 15.48 3.33
C PRO A 90 -2.69 16.11 4.66
N LYS A 91 -2.11 15.34 5.58
CA LYS A 91 -1.61 15.84 6.88
C LYS A 91 -0.42 16.78 6.70
N SER A 92 0.56 16.35 5.90
CA SER A 92 1.75 17.16 5.59
C SER A 92 1.60 18.04 4.34
N ARG A 93 0.47 17.93 3.62
CA ARG A 93 0.23 18.59 2.33
C ARG A 93 1.35 18.30 1.34
N LYS A 94 1.74 17.03 1.25
CA LYS A 94 2.79 16.56 0.34
C LYS A 94 2.21 15.52 -0.61
N THR A 95 2.76 15.46 -1.81
CA THR A 95 2.61 14.33 -2.72
C THR A 95 3.95 13.65 -2.91
N PHE A 96 3.95 12.36 -3.23
CA PHE A 96 5.17 11.57 -3.39
C PHE A 96 4.97 10.43 -4.38
N LYS A 97 6.04 9.93 -5.00
CA LYS A 97 6.03 8.64 -5.70
C LYS A 97 6.21 7.53 -4.70
N TYR A 98 5.57 6.39 -4.93
CA TYR A 98 5.71 5.21 -4.09
C TYR A 98 6.22 4.01 -4.89
N ASP A 99 7.36 3.45 -4.48
CA ASP A 99 7.87 2.20 -5.02
C ASP A 99 7.19 1.05 -4.27
N HIS A 100 6.24 0.38 -4.91
CA HIS A 100 5.48 -0.71 -4.27
C HIS A 100 6.33 -1.95 -3.98
N LEU A 101 7.48 -2.14 -4.65
CA LEU A 101 8.37 -3.26 -4.40
C LEU A 101 9.26 -2.97 -3.18
N ARG A 102 9.84 -1.76 -3.13
CA ARG A 102 10.71 -1.33 -2.01
C ARG A 102 9.94 -0.85 -0.80
N LYS A 103 8.66 -0.51 -0.97
CA LYS A 103 7.79 0.12 0.03
C LYS A 103 8.33 1.47 0.51
N GLU A 104 8.89 2.25 -0.41
CA GLU A 104 9.58 3.51 -0.13
C GLU A 104 8.93 4.68 -0.87
N ALA A 105 8.85 5.82 -0.19
CA ALA A 105 8.45 7.09 -0.79
C ALA A 105 9.66 7.83 -1.38
N SER A 106 9.45 8.52 -2.50
CA SER A 106 10.45 9.35 -3.17
C SER A 106 9.80 10.54 -3.87
N ASP A 107 10.61 11.47 -4.40
CA ASP A 107 10.12 12.61 -5.20
C ASP A 107 8.98 13.38 -4.48
N ILE A 108 9.26 13.79 -3.24
CA ILE A 108 8.32 14.48 -2.35
C ILE A 108 8.14 15.92 -2.83
N GLN A 109 6.90 16.35 -3.01
CA GLN A 109 6.52 17.66 -3.52
C GLN A 109 5.40 18.27 -2.68
N SER A 110 5.33 19.60 -2.58
CA SER A 110 4.23 20.28 -1.89
C SER A 110 2.93 20.22 -2.68
N GLU A 111 1.81 19.99 -2.01
CA GLU A 111 0.47 19.96 -2.60
C GLU A 111 -0.23 21.31 -2.46
N ASN A 112 -0.52 21.94 -3.61
CA ASN A 112 -1.10 23.29 -3.66
C ASN A 112 -2.61 23.30 -3.94
N THR A 113 -3.22 22.15 -4.24
CA THR A 113 -4.62 22.03 -4.71
C THR A 113 -5.46 21.25 -3.71
N SER A 114 -5.90 21.91 -2.64
CA SER A 114 -6.88 21.36 -1.69
C SER A 114 -8.21 22.10 -1.86
N ASP A 115 -9.32 21.37 -2.02
CA ASP A 115 -10.67 21.96 -1.91
C ASP A 115 -10.86 22.50 -0.49
N ILE A 116 -10.90 23.82 -0.38
CA ILE A 116 -10.95 24.55 0.90
C ILE A 116 -12.16 24.11 1.75
N ASN A 117 -13.28 23.79 1.11
CA ASN A 117 -14.51 23.46 1.82
C ASN A 117 -14.43 22.12 2.55
N MET A 118 -13.79 21.13 1.91
CA MET A 118 -13.64 19.78 2.48
C MET A 118 -12.47 19.71 3.45
N GLU A 119 -11.45 20.57 3.29
CA GLU A 119 -10.26 20.57 4.15
C GLU A 119 -10.61 20.88 5.61
N LEU A 120 -11.60 21.74 5.88
CA LEU A 120 -12.06 22.02 7.25
C LEU A 120 -12.59 20.74 7.93
N TRP A 121 -13.48 20.01 7.25
CA TRP A 121 -14.05 18.77 7.76
C TRP A 121 -13.03 17.65 7.88
N ARG A 122 -12.13 17.53 6.89
CA ARG A 122 -11.05 16.56 6.87
C ARG A 122 -10.10 16.75 8.06
N LYS A 123 -9.71 18.01 8.36
CA LYS A 123 -8.89 18.35 9.53
C LYS A 123 -9.59 18.01 10.84
N ALA A 124 -10.84 18.45 11.01
CA ALA A 124 -11.61 18.19 12.22
C ALA A 124 -11.74 16.68 12.49
N LEU A 125 -12.02 15.88 11.44
CA LEU A 125 -12.08 14.43 11.59
C LEU A 125 -10.72 13.80 11.87
N GLN A 126 -9.63 14.33 11.29
CA GLN A 126 -8.27 13.85 11.56
C GLN A 126 -7.89 14.04 13.04
N GLU A 127 -8.23 15.18 13.64
CA GLU A 127 -7.94 15.46 15.05
C GLU A 127 -8.65 14.47 15.98
N GLU A 128 -9.91 14.14 15.71
CA GLU A 128 -10.65 13.14 16.49
C GLU A 128 -10.16 11.70 16.21
N ALA A 129 -9.79 11.40 14.96
CA ALA A 129 -9.21 10.11 14.61
C ALA A 129 -7.87 9.87 15.34
N ASP A 130 -7.00 10.88 15.41
CA ASP A 130 -5.73 10.80 16.15
C ASP A 130 -5.97 10.45 17.64
N LYS A 131 -6.90 11.14 18.31
CA LYS A 131 -7.28 10.83 19.71
C LYS A 131 -7.81 9.41 19.88
N TYR A 132 -8.63 8.95 18.93
CA TYR A 132 -9.19 7.60 18.92
C TYR A 132 -8.08 6.55 18.77
N ILE A 133 -7.14 6.75 17.85
CA ILE A 133 -5.99 5.87 17.67
C ILE A 133 -5.15 5.77 18.94
N ASP A 134 -4.81 6.92 19.54
CA ASP A 134 -4.00 6.96 20.77
C ASP A 134 -4.68 6.20 21.93
N SER A 135 -6.01 6.21 21.98
CA SER A 135 -6.78 5.56 23.05
C SER A 135 -7.03 4.06 22.82
N HIS A 136 -7.07 3.60 21.56
CA HIS A 136 -7.58 2.26 21.22
C HIS A 136 -6.57 1.33 20.55
N TYR A 137 -5.44 1.84 20.02
CA TYR A 137 -4.51 1.05 19.20
C TYR A 137 -3.07 0.99 19.74
N LEU A 138 -2.87 1.23 21.04
CA LEU A 138 -1.61 0.94 21.77
C LEU A 138 -0.32 1.31 20.99
N GLU A 139 -0.29 2.52 20.43
CA GLU A 139 0.82 3.09 19.63
C GLU A 139 1.12 2.42 18.27
N THR A 140 0.43 1.34 17.89
CA THR A 140 0.61 0.69 16.57
C THR A 140 -0.33 1.20 15.49
N GLY A 141 -1.37 1.93 15.87
CA GLY A 141 -2.38 2.43 14.94
C GLY A 141 -1.92 3.67 14.18
N ILE A 142 -2.38 3.77 12.94
CA ILE A 142 -2.20 4.92 12.06
C ILE A 142 -3.56 5.27 11.48
N ALA A 143 -3.97 6.53 11.64
CA ALA A 143 -5.12 7.09 10.95
C ALA A 143 -4.69 8.14 9.93
N THR A 144 -5.29 8.09 8.75
CA THR A 144 -5.25 9.21 7.80
C THR A 144 -6.63 9.44 7.20
N VAL A 145 -7.05 10.70 7.22
CA VAL A 145 -8.30 11.17 6.64
C VAL A 145 -8.02 11.83 5.29
N PHE A 146 -8.60 11.28 4.23
CA PHE A 146 -8.47 11.74 2.85
C PHE A 146 -9.75 12.42 2.35
N THR A 147 -9.64 13.17 1.26
CA THR A 147 -10.77 13.66 0.47
C THR A 147 -10.80 12.93 -0.86
N TYR A 148 -11.87 12.17 -1.10
CA TYR A 148 -12.03 11.33 -2.30
C TYR A 148 -13.47 11.41 -2.80
N ASN A 149 -13.68 11.67 -4.09
CA ASN A 149 -15.01 11.80 -4.72
C ASN A 149 -16.00 12.67 -3.92
N ASN A 150 -15.56 13.87 -3.51
CA ASN A 150 -16.34 14.82 -2.69
C ASN A 150 -16.82 14.26 -1.33
N ALA A 151 -16.16 13.23 -0.81
CA ALA A 151 -16.39 12.68 0.52
C ALA A 151 -15.11 12.70 1.36
N VAL A 152 -15.28 12.82 2.67
CA VAL A 152 -14.20 12.61 3.65
C VAL A 152 -14.11 11.12 3.95
N THR A 153 -12.93 10.52 3.78
CA THR A 153 -12.69 9.09 3.97
C THR A 153 -11.65 8.88 5.06
N LEU A 154 -12.04 8.31 6.20
CA LEU A 154 -11.14 7.92 7.27
C LEU A 154 -10.64 6.50 7.02
N CYS A 155 -9.31 6.34 6.93
CA CYS A 155 -8.65 5.05 6.91
C CYS A 155 -7.87 4.84 8.22
N ILE A 156 -8.01 3.66 8.81
CA ILE A 156 -7.29 3.23 10.02
C ILE A 156 -6.58 1.92 9.69
N GLU A 157 -5.29 1.86 10.00
CA GLU A 157 -4.48 0.66 9.90
C GLU A 157 -3.78 0.45 11.24
N SER A 158 -3.61 -0.81 11.65
CA SER A 158 -2.79 -1.19 12.79
C SER A 158 -2.37 -2.63 12.62
N HIS A 159 -1.07 -2.87 12.69
CA HIS A 159 -0.52 -4.21 12.60
C HIS A 159 0.44 -4.50 13.74
N ARG A 160 0.67 -5.80 13.96
CA ARG A 160 1.70 -6.28 14.87
C ARG A 160 2.17 -7.62 14.34
N TYR A 161 3.41 -7.65 13.85
CA TYR A 161 4.04 -8.86 13.32
C TYR A 161 5.10 -9.33 14.31
N GLN A 162 5.01 -10.58 14.75
CA GLN A 162 5.96 -11.22 15.65
C GLN A 162 6.45 -12.52 15.01
N PRO A 163 7.32 -12.46 13.99
CA PRO A 163 7.76 -13.64 13.25
C PRO A 163 8.44 -14.70 14.12
N LYS A 164 9.12 -14.29 15.21
CA LYS A 164 9.72 -15.21 16.20
C LYS A 164 8.68 -15.99 17.01
N ASN A 165 7.45 -15.49 17.05
CA ASN A 165 6.31 -16.09 17.74
C ASN A 165 5.31 -16.71 16.77
N PHE A 166 5.58 -16.68 15.45
CA PHE A 166 4.76 -17.28 14.39
C PHE A 166 3.34 -16.69 14.29
N TRP A 167 3.21 -15.37 14.44
CA TRP A 167 1.99 -14.60 14.20
C TRP A 167 2.28 -13.15 13.83
#